data_AF-A0A8C5RFZ0-F1
#
_entry.id   AF-A0A8C5RFZ0-F1
#
_cell.length_a   1.000
_cell.length_b   1.000
_cell.length_c   1.000
_cell.angle_alpha   90.00
_cell.angle_beta   90.00
_cell.angle_gamma   90.00
#
_symmetry.space_group_name_H-M   'P 1'
#
loop_
_entity.id
_entity.type
_entity.pdbx_description
1 polymer ?
#
loop_
_entity_poly.entity_id
_entity_poly.type
_entity_poly.pdbx_seq_one_letter_code
_entity_poly.pdbx_strand_id
1 'polypeptide(L)'
;RVDNPTSAYLTTDNAQLSQQVALLVAQVAQMQAVRPRRKCPVAMPDKFDGSLAQSFLGQCQLYMILRPEDFSTDRDKVGFFISLLSGSAAHWATPLLTQPNQVLDNYAEFCRQF
;
A
#
# COMPACT_ATOMS: atom_id res chain seq x y z
N ARG A 1 23.10 24.25 -50.00
CA ARG A 1 22.30 24.08 -48.77
C ARG A 1 20.95 23.55 -49.25
N VAL A 2 20.78 22.22 -49.21
CA VAL A 2 19.61 21.56 -49.80
C VAL A 2 18.68 21.28 -48.63
N ASP A 3 17.67 22.12 -48.45
CA ASP A 3 16.61 21.89 -47.48
C ASP A 3 15.85 20.66 -47.95
N ASN A 4 16.18 19.49 -47.38
CA ASN A 4 15.67 18.20 -47.81
C ASN A 4 14.23 18.04 -47.26
N PRO A 5 13.18 18.17 -48.10
CA PRO A 5 11.79 18.16 -47.65
C PRO A 5 11.40 16.82 -47.01
N THR A 6 12.10 15.75 -47.37
CA THR A 6 11.94 14.40 -46.80
C THR A 6 12.32 14.35 -45.33
N SER A 7 13.31 15.14 -44.90
CA SER A 7 13.72 15.22 -43.49
C SER A 7 12.65 15.90 -42.63
N ALA A 8 11.98 16.93 -43.16
CA ALA A 8 10.91 17.62 -42.46
C ALA A 8 9.68 16.70 -42.26
N TYR A 9 9.35 15.91 -43.27
CA TYR A 9 8.28 14.91 -43.19
C TYR A 9 8.56 13.84 -42.14
N LEU A 10 9.74 13.22 -42.17
CA LEU A 10 10.13 12.19 -41.18
C LEU A 10 10.15 12.74 -39.74
N THR A 11 10.49 14.02 -39.57
CA THR A 11 10.47 14.67 -38.25
C THR A 11 9.04 14.88 -37.78
N THR A 12 8.14 15.26 -38.69
CA THR A 12 6.73 15.47 -38.40
C THR A 12 6.02 14.15 -38.06
N ASP A 13 6.31 13.09 -38.81
CA ASP A 13 5.75 11.75 -38.54
C ASP A 13 6.24 11.20 -37.21
N ASN A 14 7.55 11.32 -36.90
CA ASN A 14 8.07 10.91 -35.60
C ASN A 14 7.45 11.68 -34.43
N ALA A 15 7.20 12.98 -34.62
CA ALA A 15 6.52 13.79 -33.61
C ALA A 15 5.06 13.34 -33.41
N GLN A 16 4.33 13.06 -34.49
CA GLN A 16 2.97 12.53 -34.45
C GLN A 16 2.90 11.17 -33.75
N LEU A 17 3.78 10.23 -34.13
CA LEU A 17 3.92 8.91 -33.50
C LEU A 17 4.20 9.04 -31.99
N SER A 18 5.14 9.90 -31.61
CA SER A 18 5.47 10.15 -30.20
C SER A 18 4.27 10.69 -29.42
N GLN A 19 3.49 11.59 -30.02
CA GLN A 19 2.28 12.13 -29.42
C GLN A 19 1.20 11.06 -29.22
N GLN A 20 1.04 10.17 -30.21
CA GLN A 20 0.06 9.08 -30.13
C GLN A 20 0.46 8.04 -29.07
N VAL A 21 1.75 7.73 -28.95
CA VAL A 21 2.29 6.90 -27.86
C VAL A 21 2.03 7.56 -26.51
N ALA A 22 2.27 8.86 -26.37
CA ALA A 22 2.02 9.58 -25.11
C ALA A 22 0.54 9.53 -24.68
N LEU A 23 -0.39 9.65 -25.63
CA LEU A 23 -1.82 9.54 -25.37
C LEU A 23 -2.22 8.12 -24.93
N LEU A 24 -1.69 7.09 -25.59
CA LEU A 24 -1.93 5.70 -25.20
C LEU A 24 -1.36 5.39 -23.81
N VAL A 25 -0.17 5.88 -23.49
CA VAL A 25 0.44 5.75 -22.16
C VAL A 25 -0.41 6.43 -21.09
N ALA A 26 -0.94 7.62 -21.36
CA ALA A 26 -1.83 8.33 -20.44
C ALA A 26 -3.14 7.57 -20.21
N GLN A 27 -3.76 7.01 -21.26
CA GLN A 27 -4.96 6.18 -21.13
C GLN A 27 -4.70 4.90 -20.33
N VAL A 28 -3.57 4.24 -20.56
CA VAL A 28 -3.16 3.06 -19.79
C VAL A 28 -2.95 3.44 -18.31
N ALA A 29 -2.31 4.57 -18.02
CA ALA A 29 -2.14 5.04 -16.65
C ALA A 29 -3.50 5.32 -15.96
N GLN A 30 -4.47 5.90 -16.68
CA GLN A 30 -5.83 6.13 -16.17
C GLN A 30 -6.58 4.81 -15.90
N MET A 31 -6.49 3.82 -16.80
CA MET A 31 -7.08 2.49 -16.56
C MET A 31 -6.42 1.76 -15.38
N GLN A 32 -5.12 1.95 -15.17
CA GLN A 32 -4.40 1.35 -14.04
C GLN A 32 -4.74 2.04 -12.71
N ALA A 33 -5.15 3.31 -12.71
CA ALA A 33 -5.61 4.01 -11.52
C ALA A 33 -6.97 3.50 -11.01
N VAL A 34 -7.81 2.94 -11.90
CA VAL A 34 -9.08 2.29 -11.57
C VAL A 34 -8.92 0.76 -11.54
N ARG A 35 -7.83 0.26 -10.94
CA ARG A 35 -7.79 -1.16 -10.59
C ARG A 35 -8.83 -1.37 -9.48
N PRO A 36 -9.84 -2.24 -9.67
CA PRO A 36 -10.70 -2.61 -8.56
C PRO A 36 -9.79 -3.18 -7.47
N ARG A 37 -9.83 -2.58 -6.28
CA ARG A 37 -9.10 -3.10 -5.10
C ARG A 37 -9.42 -4.58 -5.01
N ARG A 38 -8.41 -5.42 -5.24
CA ARG A 38 -8.61 -6.87 -5.24
C ARG A 38 -9.23 -7.21 -3.89
N LYS A 39 -10.42 -7.80 -3.89
CA LYS A 39 -11.01 -8.34 -2.64
C LYS A 39 -9.95 -9.28 -2.06
N CYS A 40 -9.48 -8.98 -0.85
CA CYS A 40 -8.51 -9.87 -0.20
C CYS A 40 -9.08 -11.28 -0.21
N PRO A 41 -8.35 -12.28 -0.69
CA PRO A 41 -8.79 -13.66 -0.58
C PRO A 41 -8.85 -14.15 0.88
N VAL A 42 -8.28 -13.39 1.82
CA VAL A 42 -8.22 -13.72 3.25
C VAL A 42 -9.19 -12.86 4.04
N ALA A 43 -9.94 -13.52 4.93
CA ALA A 43 -10.84 -12.89 5.88
C ALA A 43 -10.09 -11.90 6.78
N MET A 44 -10.76 -10.82 7.17
CA MET A 44 -10.19 -9.90 8.15
C MET A 44 -9.96 -10.66 9.47
N PRO A 45 -8.80 -10.49 10.13
CA PRO A 45 -8.55 -11.16 11.42
C PRO A 45 -9.62 -10.79 12.44
N ASP A 46 -9.95 -11.73 13.32
CA ASP A 46 -10.88 -11.49 14.42
C ASP A 46 -10.29 -10.53 15.46
N LYS A 47 -11.18 -9.89 16.24
CA LYS A 47 -10.74 -9.02 17.34
C LYS A 47 -10.04 -9.84 18.43
N PHE A 48 -8.88 -9.37 18.87
CA PHE A 48 -8.01 -10.07 19.81
C PHE A 48 -8.15 -9.54 21.24
N ASP A 49 -8.52 -10.42 22.18
CA ASP A 49 -8.72 -10.10 23.60
C ASP A 49 -7.56 -10.53 24.53
N GLY A 50 -6.59 -11.30 24.03
CA GLY A 50 -5.44 -11.81 24.81
C GLY A 50 -5.18 -13.32 24.74
N SER A 51 -6.10 -14.10 24.18
CA SER A 51 -6.11 -15.57 24.36
C SER A 51 -5.03 -16.36 23.60
N LEU A 52 -4.63 -15.90 22.40
CA LEU A 52 -3.65 -16.57 21.50
C LEU A 52 -2.85 -15.58 20.62
N ALA A 53 -1.92 -14.83 21.24
CA ALA A 53 -1.18 -13.74 20.59
C ALA A 53 -0.45 -14.16 19.30
N GLN A 54 0.14 -15.37 19.28
CA GLN A 54 0.89 -15.89 18.12
C GLN A 54 0.00 -16.16 16.90
N SER A 55 -1.19 -16.72 17.11
CA SER A 55 -2.15 -16.98 16.04
C SER A 55 -2.68 -15.68 15.45
N PHE A 56 -2.93 -14.68 16.31
CA PHE A 56 -3.33 -13.34 15.89
C PHE A 56 -2.25 -12.61 15.09
N LEU A 57 -0.99 -12.67 15.57
CA LEU A 57 0.16 -12.08 14.88
C LEU A 57 0.33 -12.68 13.47
N GLY A 58 0.21 -14.01 13.36
CA GLY A 58 0.29 -14.72 12.08
C GLY A 58 -0.84 -14.35 11.11
N GLN A 59 -2.08 -14.23 11.60
CA GLN A 59 -3.22 -13.78 10.77
C GLN A 59 -3.03 -12.34 10.27
N CYS A 60 -2.57 -11.44 11.14
CA CYS A 60 -2.28 -10.05 10.78
C CYS A 60 -1.16 -9.95 9.75
N GLN A 61 -0.05 -10.67 9.96
CA GLN A 61 1.06 -10.71 9.01
C GLN A 61 0.62 -11.26 7.65
N LEU A 62 -0.16 -12.35 7.62
CA LEU A 62 -0.68 -12.92 6.38
C LEU A 62 -1.56 -11.91 5.63
N TYR A 63 -2.43 -11.20 6.35
CA TYR A 63 -3.28 -10.16 5.77
C TYR A 63 -2.47 -9.01 5.17
N MET A 64 -1.41 -8.57 5.85
CA MET A 64 -0.51 -7.52 5.37
C MET A 64 0.29 -7.95 4.14
N ILE A 65 0.84 -9.17 4.14
CA ILE A 65 1.59 -9.74 3.01
C ILE A 65 0.72 -9.80 1.74
N LEU A 66 -0.58 -10.08 1.91
CA LEU A 66 -1.52 -10.15 0.80
C LEU A 66 -2.01 -8.78 0.31
N ARG A 67 -1.73 -7.70 1.05
CA ARG A 67 -2.13 -6.32 0.70
C ARG A 67 -0.98 -5.32 0.87
N PRO A 68 0.15 -5.49 0.18
CA PRO A 68 1.27 -4.56 0.30
C PRO A 68 0.90 -3.12 -0.10
N GLU A 69 -0.11 -2.96 -0.96
CA GLU A 69 -0.65 -1.66 -1.39
C GLU A 69 -1.38 -0.89 -0.28
N ASP A 70 -2.06 -1.60 0.65
CA ASP A 70 -2.77 -0.98 1.78
C ASP A 70 -1.84 -0.70 2.98
N PHE A 71 -0.67 -1.36 3.03
CA PHE A 71 0.29 -1.31 4.14
C PHE A 71 1.66 -0.77 3.71
N SER A 72 1.66 0.45 3.16
CA SER A 72 2.86 1.09 2.61
C SER A 72 3.83 1.57 3.69
N THR A 73 3.34 1.89 4.88
CA THR A 73 4.16 2.32 6.01
C THR A 73 4.03 1.38 7.20
N ASP A 74 5.05 1.36 8.06
CA ASP A 74 4.97 0.61 9.32
C ASP A 74 3.87 1.14 10.24
N ARG A 75 3.57 2.44 10.15
CA ARG A 75 2.45 3.07 10.85
C ARG A 75 1.09 2.51 10.42
N ASP A 76 0.90 2.21 9.14
CA ASP A 76 -0.34 1.57 8.64
C ASP A 76 -0.49 0.16 9.21
N LYS A 77 0.62 -0.59 9.28
CA LYS A 77 0.65 -1.95 9.84
C LYS A 77 0.33 -1.93 11.33
N VAL A 78 0.97 -1.06 12.10
CA VAL A 78 0.74 -0.90 13.54
C VAL A 78 -0.68 -0.41 13.80
N GLY A 79 -1.18 0.55 13.04
CA GLY A 79 -2.55 1.06 13.16
C GLY A 79 -3.60 -0.03 12.93
N PHE A 80 -3.41 -0.87 11.91
CA PHE A 80 -4.28 -2.03 11.67
C PHE A 80 -4.22 -3.02 12.82
N PHE A 81 -3.03 -3.33 13.32
CA PHE A 81 -2.85 -4.23 14.45
C PHE A 81 -3.60 -3.74 15.68
N ILE A 82 -3.44 -2.46 16.03
CA ILE A 82 -4.12 -1.83 17.17
C ILE A 82 -5.64 -1.80 16.98
N SER A 83 -6.13 -1.59 15.75
CA SER A 83 -7.57 -1.57 15.44
C SER A 83 -8.28 -2.91 15.71
N LEU A 84 -7.50 -3.99 15.66
CA LEU A 84 -7.96 -5.35 15.89
C LEU A 84 -7.88 -5.76 17.37
N LEU A 85 -7.22 -4.98 18.22
CA LEU A 85 -7.20 -5.23 19.65
C LEU A 85 -8.57 -4.93 20.27
N SER A 86 -8.98 -5.75 21.23
CA SER A 86 -10.20 -5.57 22.02
C SER A 86 -9.94 -5.88 23.50
N GLY A 87 -10.85 -5.44 24.37
CA GLY A 87 -10.76 -5.69 25.81
C GLY A 87 -9.42 -5.26 26.41
N SER A 88 -8.79 -6.17 27.15
CA SER A 88 -7.52 -5.94 27.84
C SER A 88 -6.36 -5.57 26.90
N ALA A 89 -6.35 -6.10 25.67
CA ALA A 89 -5.28 -5.80 24.70
C ALA A 89 -5.38 -4.36 24.17
N ALA A 90 -6.60 -3.83 24.00
CA ALA A 90 -6.79 -2.43 23.60
C ALA A 90 -6.37 -1.45 24.71
N HIS A 91 -6.59 -1.82 25.98
CA HIS A 91 -6.12 -1.03 27.12
C HIS A 91 -4.60 -0.92 27.16
N TRP A 92 -3.87 -1.99 26.83
CA TRP A 92 -2.41 -1.95 26.72
C TRP A 92 -1.92 -1.02 25.60
N ALA A 93 -2.63 -0.95 24.46
CA ALA A 93 -2.24 -0.09 23.33
C ALA A 93 -2.61 1.39 23.49
N THR A 94 -3.54 1.72 24.40
CA THR A 94 -4.00 3.10 24.67
C THR A 94 -2.85 4.08 24.99
N PRO A 95 -1.89 3.78 25.90
CA PRO A 95 -0.74 4.66 26.14
C PRO A 95 0.16 4.83 24.91
N LEU A 96 0.27 3.81 24.05
CA LEU A 96 1.09 3.87 22.83
C LEU A 96 0.52 4.87 21.82
N LEU A 97 -0.80 5.02 21.76
CA LEU A 97 -1.50 5.95 20.85
C LEU A 97 -1.58 7.39 21.37
N THR A 98 -1.58 7.57 22.68
CA THR A 98 -1.80 8.87 23.32
C THR A 98 -0.51 9.66 23.54
N GLN A 99 0.64 8.97 23.54
CA GLN A 99 1.95 9.59 23.68
C GLN A 99 2.71 9.55 22.36
N PRO A 100 3.54 10.57 22.06
CA PRO A 100 4.43 10.51 20.91
C PRO A 100 5.45 9.39 21.13
N ASN A 101 5.18 8.23 20.55
CA ASN A 101 6.02 7.05 20.66
C ASN A 101 6.47 6.62 19.27
N GLN A 102 7.79 6.60 19.05
CA GLN A 102 8.39 6.16 17.79
C GLN A 102 8.10 4.69 17.48
N VAL A 103 7.62 3.91 18.46
CA VAL A 103 7.22 2.51 18.25
C VAL A 103 6.07 2.37 17.24
N LEU A 104 5.21 3.39 17.10
CA LEU A 104 4.11 3.35 16.12
C LEU A 104 4.62 3.43 14.69
N ASP A 105 5.79 4.01 14.48
CA ASP A 105 6.42 4.14 13.17
C ASP A 105 7.43 3.00 12.88
N ASN A 106 7.55 2.02 13.78
CA ASN A 106 8.42 0.86 13.63
C ASN A 106 7.69 -0.44 14.01
N TYR A 107 7.25 -1.17 12.99
CA TYR A 107 6.45 -2.38 13.17
C TYR A 107 7.21 -3.49 13.90
N ALA A 108 8.53 -3.60 13.69
CA ALA A 108 9.35 -4.61 14.33
C ALA A 108 9.46 -4.36 15.85
N GLU A 109 9.68 -3.10 16.24
CA GLU A 109 9.75 -2.73 17.66
C GLU A 109 8.39 -2.88 18.33
N PHE A 110 7.30 -2.54 17.63
CA PHE A 110 5.94 -2.78 18.11
C PHE A 110 5.68 -4.27 18.41
N CYS A 111 6.01 -5.16 17.45
CA CYS A 111 5.87 -6.61 17.65
C CYS A 111 6.76 -7.15 18.78
N ARG A 112 7.84 -6.45 19.14
CA ARG A 112 8.73 -6.85 20.23
C ARG A 112 8.17 -6.51 21.62
N GLN A 113 7.30 -5.52 21.70
CA GLN A 113 6.66 -5.07 22.94
C GLN A 113 5.31 -5.77 23.20
N PHE A 114 4.73 -6.38 22.17
CA PHE A 114 3.48 -7.15 22.21
C PHE A 114 3.73 -8.61 22.61
#